data_AF-A0A2C9LLK8-F1
#
_entry.id   AF-A0A2C9LLK8-F1
#
_cell.length_a   1.000
_cell.length_b   1.000
_cell.length_c   1.000
_cell.angle_alpha   90.00
_cell.angle_beta   90.00
_cell.angle_gamma   90.00
#
_symmetry.space_group_name_H-M   'P 1'
#
loop_
_entity.id
_entity.type
_entity.pdbx_description
1 polymer ?
#
loop_
_entity_poly.entity_id
_entity_poly.type
_entity_poly.pdbx_seq_one_letter_code
_entity_poly.pdbx_strand_id
1 'polypeptide(L)'
;MWCVLLWPLVPFVLQILVLAYWISSMVYISSMGEPEYYNATNDVNALLARLPCDPSENATLGDFCSFVRYGGDSYKTAMLIFMVFMFFWLMNFIVALEQMTLAGAFASYYWAWDKNKDIPTFPLWSSFYRSLRYHMGSLAFGSLIIAIIQMIRAFLEYVNRKLKGSENKVAKFILTCLRCCFWCLEKFLRYINKNAYILIAIHGRNFCTAAKDGFLLIMRNVLRAAVLDKVCDFLMFISKLMVTGAIGTIILSLE
;
A
#
# COMPACT_ATOMS: atom_id res chain seq x y z
N MET A 1 19.41 19.31 -10.22
CA MET A 1 19.35 17.88 -9.84
C MET A 1 19.39 17.66 -8.32
N TRP A 2 19.93 18.59 -7.52
CA TRP A 2 19.92 18.55 -6.05
C TRP A 2 18.56 18.26 -5.41
N CYS A 3 17.46 18.74 -6.01
CA CYS A 3 16.10 18.47 -5.55
C CYS A 3 15.70 16.98 -5.54
N VAL A 4 16.42 16.10 -6.26
CA VAL A 4 16.18 14.63 -6.26
C VAL A 4 16.48 14.01 -4.90
N LEU A 5 17.44 14.55 -4.15
CA LEU A 5 17.78 14.06 -2.82
C LEU A 5 16.64 14.27 -1.82
N LEU A 6 15.87 15.36 -1.99
CA LEU A 6 14.74 15.69 -1.11
C LEU A 6 13.40 15.15 -1.63
N TRP A 7 13.37 14.66 -2.87
CA TRP A 7 12.15 14.15 -3.49
C TRP A 7 11.44 13.06 -2.67
N PRO A 8 12.14 12.07 -2.06
CA PRO A 8 11.49 11.03 -1.25
C PRO A 8 10.67 11.56 -0.07
N LEU A 9 10.92 12.78 0.40
CA LEU A 9 10.16 13.39 1.50
C LEU A 9 8.71 13.68 1.08
N VAL A 10 8.47 14.08 -0.17
CA VAL A 10 7.13 14.43 -0.67
C VAL A 10 6.19 13.21 -0.66
N PRO A 11 6.48 12.08 -1.34
CA PRO A 11 5.63 10.90 -1.29
C PRO A 11 5.56 10.32 0.13
N PHE A 12 6.60 10.43 0.95
CA PHE A 12 6.56 10.01 2.34
C PHE A 12 5.54 10.81 3.17
N VAL A 13 5.54 12.14 3.06
CA VAL A 13 4.53 12.99 3.71
C VAL A 13 3.13 12.65 3.20
N LEU A 14 2.95 12.46 1.89
CA LEU A 14 1.66 12.05 1.32
C LEU A 14 1.18 10.69 1.88
N GLN A 15 2.08 9.72 2.04
CA GLN A 15 1.76 8.42 2.63
C GLN A 15 1.34 8.55 4.10
N ILE A 16 2.02 9.41 4.88
CA ILE A 16 1.64 9.69 6.27
C ILE A 16 0.24 10.32 6.32
N LEU A 17 -0.06 11.29 5.45
CA LEU A 17 -1.37 11.94 5.39
C LEU A 17 -2.47 10.92 5.05
N VAL A 18 -2.24 10.03 4.09
CA VAL A 18 -3.18 8.95 3.75
C VAL A 18 -3.36 7.98 4.92
N LEU A 19 -2.28 7.63 5.62
CA LEU A 19 -2.34 6.77 6.80
C LEU A 19 -3.15 7.42 7.93
N ALA A 20 -2.90 8.70 8.23
CA ALA A 20 -3.62 9.45 9.25
C ALA A 20 -5.12 9.55 8.91
N TYR A 21 -5.45 9.90 7.66
CA TYR A 21 -6.82 9.92 7.17
C TYR A 21 -7.50 8.55 7.29
N TRP A 22 -6.81 7.48 6.90
CA TRP A 22 -7.35 6.13 6.99
C TRP A 22 -7.60 5.71 8.45
N ILE A 23 -6.66 5.95 9.37
CA ILE A 23 -6.83 5.64 10.80
C ILE A 23 -8.03 6.41 11.36
N SER A 24 -8.12 7.71 11.11
CA SER A 24 -9.23 8.53 11.61
C SER A 24 -10.59 8.02 11.10
N SER A 25 -10.66 7.66 9.82
CA SER A 25 -11.88 7.09 9.19
C SER A 25 -12.25 5.73 9.77
N MET A 26 -11.25 4.86 10.03
CA MET A 26 -11.47 3.55 10.67
C MET A 26 -12.01 3.68 12.08
N VAL A 27 -11.45 4.59 12.89
CA VAL A 27 -11.93 4.86 14.24
C VAL A 27 -13.36 5.38 14.19
N TYR A 28 -13.63 6.37 13.34
CA TYR A 28 -14.95 6.97 13.18
C TYR A 28 -16.03 5.96 12.77
N ILE A 29 -15.75 5.10 11.77
CA ILE A 29 -16.68 4.05 11.35
C ILE A 29 -16.86 2.99 12.43
N SER A 30 -15.81 2.66 13.18
CA SER A 30 -15.90 1.67 14.27
C SER A 30 -16.74 2.18 15.44
N SER A 31 -16.69 3.49 15.72
CA SER A 31 -17.48 4.15 16.77
C SER A 31 -18.90 4.53 16.34
N MET A 32 -19.24 4.49 15.04
CA MET A 32 -20.62 4.72 14.60
C MET A 32 -21.49 3.49 14.93
N GLY A 33 -22.64 3.76 15.56
CA GLY A 33 -23.65 2.77 15.99
C GLY A 33 -24.18 3.06 17.39
N GLU A 34 -25.31 2.47 17.75
CA GLU A 34 -25.83 2.51 19.12
C GLU A 34 -25.06 1.49 19.98
N PRO A 35 -24.66 1.82 21.22
CA PRO A 35 -23.95 0.87 22.08
C PRO A 35 -24.87 -0.30 22.47
N GLU A 36 -24.41 -1.53 22.22
CA GLU A 36 -25.08 -2.75 22.70
C GLU A 36 -24.45 -3.21 24.02
N TYR A 37 -25.29 -3.33 25.05
CA TYR A 37 -24.93 -3.82 26.38
C TYR A 37 -25.52 -5.20 26.62
N TYR A 38 -24.72 -6.11 27.19
CA TYR A 38 -25.14 -7.46 27.55
C TYR A 38 -24.73 -7.80 28.99
N ASN A 39 -25.51 -8.69 29.61
CA ASN A 39 -25.31 -9.14 30.99
C ASN A 39 -24.16 -10.16 31.10
N ALA A 40 -23.24 -9.94 32.05
CA ALA A 40 -22.00 -10.72 32.21
C ALA A 40 -22.09 -11.81 33.31
N THR A 41 -23.06 -12.75 33.25
CA THR A 41 -23.21 -13.83 34.25
C THR A 41 -23.08 -15.25 33.67
N ASN A 42 -22.55 -16.20 34.47
CA ASN A 42 -22.05 -17.52 34.03
C ASN A 42 -23.00 -18.72 34.21
N ASP A 43 -24.31 -18.53 34.39
CA ASP A 43 -25.25 -19.65 34.59
C ASP A 43 -26.48 -19.56 33.66
N VAL A 44 -27.49 -20.44 33.76
CA VAL A 44 -28.72 -20.62 32.91
C VAL A 44 -29.30 -19.33 32.26
N ASN A 45 -29.02 -18.17 32.85
CA ASN A 45 -28.91 -16.84 32.26
C ASN A 45 -28.17 -16.73 30.90
N ALA A 46 -27.48 -17.75 30.38
CA ALA A 46 -26.84 -17.72 29.05
C ALA A 46 -27.84 -17.51 27.89
N LEU A 47 -29.13 -17.80 28.10
CA LEU A 47 -30.23 -17.42 27.20
C LEU A 47 -30.73 -15.99 27.45
N LEU A 48 -30.76 -15.54 28.71
CA LEU A 48 -31.03 -14.13 29.10
C LEU A 48 -29.91 -13.18 28.67
N ALA A 49 -28.68 -13.67 28.47
CA ALA A 49 -27.50 -12.93 28.02
C ALA A 49 -27.59 -12.46 26.55
N ARG A 50 -28.64 -12.85 25.81
CA ARG A 50 -28.95 -12.33 24.48
C ARG A 50 -29.98 -11.19 24.49
N LEU A 51 -30.58 -10.89 25.63
CA LEU A 51 -31.49 -9.76 25.75
C LEU A 51 -30.68 -8.48 26.00
N PRO A 52 -30.96 -7.39 25.26
CA PRO A 52 -30.32 -6.11 25.51
C PRO A 52 -30.70 -5.61 26.90
N CYS A 53 -29.73 -5.12 27.66
CA CYS A 53 -29.94 -4.52 28.98
C CYS A 53 -29.66 -3.02 28.93
N ASP A 54 -30.35 -2.22 29.76
CA ASP A 54 -30.15 -0.78 29.86
C ASP A 54 -29.30 -0.46 31.11
N PRO A 55 -28.12 0.17 30.97
CA PRO A 55 -27.27 0.52 32.11
C PRO A 55 -27.86 1.61 33.01
N SER A 56 -28.95 2.28 32.60
CA SER A 56 -29.58 3.36 33.36
C SER A 56 -30.72 2.93 34.29
N GLU A 57 -31.10 1.64 34.29
CA GLU A 57 -32.08 1.13 35.25
C GLU A 57 -31.50 1.03 36.67
N ASN A 58 -32.19 1.59 37.67
CA ASN A 58 -31.82 1.60 39.10
C ASN A 58 -31.89 0.20 39.77
N ALA A 59 -31.77 -0.88 39.02
CA ALA A 59 -31.79 -2.25 39.52
C ALA A 59 -30.37 -2.81 39.59
N THR A 60 -30.17 -3.85 40.42
CA THR A 60 -28.93 -4.66 40.45
C THR A 60 -28.52 -5.20 39.07
N LEU A 61 -29.43 -5.19 38.09
CA LEU A 61 -29.20 -5.58 36.71
C LEU A 61 -28.28 -4.63 35.93
N GLY A 62 -28.30 -3.32 36.24
CA GLY A 62 -27.48 -2.30 35.57
C GLY A 62 -25.98 -2.45 35.85
N ASP A 63 -25.62 -2.87 37.08
CA ASP A 63 -24.23 -3.11 37.49
C ASP A 63 -23.57 -4.31 36.77
N PHE A 64 -24.37 -5.24 36.22
CA PHE A 64 -23.89 -6.39 35.45
C PHE A 64 -23.90 -6.17 33.93
N CYS A 65 -24.32 -5.00 33.45
CA CYS A 65 -24.28 -4.64 32.03
C CYS A 65 -22.85 -4.25 31.61
N SER A 66 -22.27 -5.00 30.67
CA SER A 66 -20.97 -4.70 30.08
C SER A 66 -21.13 -4.18 28.66
N PHE A 67 -20.33 -3.16 28.30
CA PHE A 67 -20.22 -2.74 26.91
C PHE A 67 -19.53 -3.83 26.11
N VAL A 68 -20.18 -4.28 25.03
CA VAL A 68 -19.60 -5.29 24.13
C VAL A 68 -19.16 -4.66 22.82
N ARG A 69 -20.06 -3.91 22.17
CA ARG A 69 -19.81 -3.31 20.85
C ARG A 69 -20.85 -2.25 20.52
N TYR A 70 -20.53 -1.39 19.56
CA TYR A 70 -21.53 -0.56 18.89
C TYR A 70 -22.28 -1.40 17.85
N GLY A 71 -23.58 -1.58 18.06
CA GLY A 71 -24.55 -2.21 17.16
C GLY A 71 -25.06 -1.26 16.09
N GLY A 72 -25.52 -1.83 14.97
CA GLY A 72 -25.97 -1.06 13.82
C GLY A 72 -25.27 -1.48 12.52
N ASP A 73 -26.08 -2.10 11.67
CA ASP A 73 -26.00 -2.13 10.21
C ASP A 73 -25.08 -3.10 9.44
N SER A 74 -25.73 -3.76 8.47
CA SER A 74 -25.12 -4.54 7.38
C SER A 74 -24.08 -3.77 6.56
N TYR A 75 -24.18 -2.43 6.50
CA TYR A 75 -23.28 -1.59 5.71
C TYR A 75 -21.94 -1.28 6.39
N LYS A 76 -21.83 -1.39 7.73
CA LYS A 76 -20.59 -1.08 8.48
C LYS A 76 -19.42 -1.93 8.00
N THR A 77 -19.65 -3.24 7.84
CA THR A 77 -18.66 -4.18 7.31
C THR A 77 -18.23 -3.82 5.88
N ALA A 78 -19.19 -3.45 5.02
CA ALA A 78 -18.89 -3.07 3.65
C ALA A 78 -18.04 -1.78 3.57
N MET A 79 -18.36 -0.78 4.39
CA MET A 79 -17.58 0.46 4.49
C MET A 79 -16.16 0.21 5.00
N LEU A 80 -15.99 -0.65 6.02
CA LEU A 80 -14.67 -1.02 6.52
C LEU A 80 -13.82 -1.71 5.44
N ILE A 81 -14.39 -2.68 4.72
CA ILE A 81 -13.72 -3.36 3.61
C ILE A 81 -13.35 -2.36 2.50
N PHE A 82 -14.26 -1.46 2.14
CA PHE A 82 -14.02 -0.42 1.15
C PHE A 82 -12.85 0.49 1.54
N MET A 83 -12.78 0.92 2.79
CA MET A 83 -11.68 1.78 3.25
C MET A 83 -10.32 1.05 3.29
N VAL A 84 -10.30 -0.24 3.63
CA VAL A 84 -9.07 -1.06 3.51
C VAL A 84 -8.62 -1.15 2.05
N PHE A 85 -9.57 -1.35 1.14
CA PHE A 85 -9.28 -1.34 -0.30
C PHE A 85 -8.75 0.02 -0.77
N MET A 86 -9.40 1.12 -0.36
CA MET A 86 -8.96 2.49 -0.68
C MET A 86 -7.56 2.79 -0.13
N PHE A 87 -7.23 2.29 1.07
CA PHE A 87 -5.89 2.41 1.62
C PHE A 87 -4.84 1.76 0.73
N PHE A 88 -5.05 0.50 0.34
CA PHE A 88 -4.13 -0.16 -0.61
C PHE A 88 -4.06 0.62 -1.93
N TRP A 89 -5.19 1.06 -2.47
CA TRP A 89 -5.19 1.77 -3.74
C TRP A 89 -4.44 3.10 -3.69
N LEU A 90 -4.72 3.96 -2.71
CA LEU A 90 -4.06 5.25 -2.55
C LEU A 90 -2.57 5.10 -2.26
N MET A 91 -2.17 4.14 -1.42
CA MET A 91 -0.75 3.85 -1.18
C MET A 91 -0.02 3.45 -2.45
N ASN A 92 -0.59 2.55 -3.27
CA ASN A 92 0.01 2.19 -4.55
C ASN A 92 -0.02 3.33 -5.57
N PHE A 93 -1.03 4.21 -5.51
CA PHE A 93 -1.11 5.40 -6.36
C PHE A 93 0.02 6.37 -6.05
N ILE A 94 0.32 6.64 -4.78
CA ILE A 94 1.45 7.50 -4.38
C ILE A 94 2.78 6.91 -4.85
N VAL A 95 2.97 5.59 -4.67
CA VAL A 95 4.17 4.89 -5.17
C VAL A 95 4.29 4.99 -6.70
N ALA A 96 3.18 4.85 -7.42
CA ALA A 96 3.16 5.00 -8.88
C ALA A 96 3.53 6.43 -9.31
N LEU A 97 2.97 7.43 -8.63
CA LEU A 97 3.25 8.84 -8.87
C LEU A 97 4.71 9.18 -8.63
N GLU A 98 5.30 8.65 -7.55
CA GLU A 98 6.74 8.77 -7.26
C GLU A 98 7.59 8.19 -8.40
N GLN A 99 7.33 6.94 -8.77
CA GLN A 99 8.10 6.24 -9.81
C GLN A 99 8.04 6.97 -11.15
N MET A 100 6.84 7.43 -11.54
CA MET A 100 6.66 8.15 -12.79
C MET A 100 7.30 9.53 -12.77
N THR A 101 7.23 10.25 -11.64
CA THR A 101 7.86 11.56 -11.51
C THR A 101 9.37 11.48 -11.64
N LEU A 102 9.99 10.50 -10.95
CA LEU A 102 11.42 10.24 -11.06
C LEU A 102 11.81 9.85 -12.49
N ALA A 103 11.06 8.93 -13.10
CA ALA A 103 11.31 8.51 -14.47
C ALA A 103 11.22 9.68 -15.45
N GLY A 104 10.22 10.55 -15.32
CA GLY A 104 10.06 11.71 -16.19
C GLY A 104 11.14 12.77 -15.99
N ALA A 105 11.56 13.03 -14.75
CA ALA A 105 12.65 13.96 -14.47
C ALA A 105 13.99 13.46 -15.04
N PHE A 106 14.30 12.16 -14.88
CA PHE A 106 15.52 11.57 -15.45
C PHE A 106 15.45 11.47 -16.97
N ALA A 107 14.29 11.15 -17.54
CA ALA A 107 14.10 11.12 -18.99
C ALA A 107 14.31 12.51 -19.61
N SER A 108 13.75 13.56 -19.00
CA SER A 108 13.94 14.94 -19.44
C SER A 108 15.40 15.40 -19.34
N TYR A 109 16.16 14.92 -18.34
CA TYR A 109 17.60 15.19 -18.25
C TYR A 109 18.42 14.39 -19.28
N TYR A 110 18.12 13.10 -19.46
CA TYR A 110 18.88 12.19 -20.31
C TYR A 110 18.73 12.52 -21.80
N TRP A 111 17.52 12.91 -22.22
CA TRP A 111 17.20 13.22 -23.62
C TRP A 111 17.29 14.72 -23.97
N ALA A 112 17.74 15.58 -23.05
CA ALA A 112 17.99 16.99 -23.33
C ALA A 112 19.25 17.15 -24.20
N TRP A 113 19.14 17.90 -25.30
CA TRP A 113 20.27 18.19 -26.18
C TRP A 113 21.12 19.33 -25.61
N ASP A 114 20.49 20.43 -25.21
CA ASP A 114 21.13 21.55 -24.51
C ASP A 114 20.64 21.58 -23.05
N LYS A 115 21.49 21.12 -22.13
CA LYS A 115 21.17 21.04 -20.70
C LYS A 115 20.82 22.40 -20.08
N ASN A 116 21.32 23.50 -20.63
CA ASN A 116 21.08 24.83 -20.08
C ASN A 116 19.74 25.41 -20.53
N LYS A 117 19.19 24.95 -21.66
CA LYS A 117 17.94 25.48 -22.24
C LYS A 117 16.76 24.52 -22.10
N ASP A 118 16.99 23.23 -22.27
CA ASP A 118 15.92 22.23 -22.37
C ASP A 118 15.50 21.66 -21.00
N ILE A 119 16.31 21.89 -19.96
CA ILE A 119 16.02 21.38 -18.61
C ILE A 119 15.38 22.51 -17.80
N PRO A 120 14.11 22.36 -17.37
CA PRO A 120 13.48 23.36 -16.51
C PRO A 120 14.24 23.47 -15.18
N THR A 121 14.20 24.66 -14.57
CA THR A 121 14.87 24.97 -13.29
C THR A 121 14.51 23.97 -12.18
N PHE A 122 13.25 23.52 -12.14
CA PHE A 122 12.74 22.50 -11.23
C PHE A 122 12.19 21.28 -11.99
N PRO A 123 13.06 20.36 -12.46
CA PRO A 123 12.64 19.26 -13.33
C PRO A 123 11.74 18.24 -12.64
N LEU A 124 11.87 18.06 -11.33
CA LEU A 124 10.98 17.20 -10.56
C LEU A 124 9.58 17.77 -10.44
N TRP A 125 9.45 19.05 -10.11
CA TRP A 125 8.14 19.67 -9.96
C TRP A 125 7.40 19.73 -11.29
N SER A 126 8.12 20.05 -12.36
CA SER A 126 7.59 19.99 -13.73
C SER A 126 7.13 18.57 -14.09
N SER A 127 7.95 17.55 -13.81
CA SER A 127 7.58 16.16 -14.08
C SER A 127 6.41 15.68 -13.21
N PHE A 128 6.36 16.07 -11.94
CA PHE A 128 5.28 15.75 -11.01
C PHE A 128 3.95 16.32 -11.51
N TYR A 129 3.96 17.60 -11.87
CA TYR A 129 2.79 18.27 -12.42
C TYR A 129 2.34 17.61 -13.73
N ARG A 130 3.27 17.25 -14.62
CA ARG A 130 2.96 16.52 -15.86
C ARG A 130 2.35 15.14 -15.59
N SER A 131 2.88 14.40 -14.61
CA SER A 131 2.36 13.11 -14.18
C SER A 131 0.91 13.23 -13.67
N LEU A 132 0.61 14.24 -12.85
CA LEU A 132 -0.75 14.49 -12.36
C LEU A 132 -1.69 14.99 -13.48
N ARG A 133 -1.24 15.92 -14.33
CA ARG A 133 -2.11 16.57 -15.31
C ARG A 133 -2.48 15.66 -16.49
N TYR A 134 -1.54 14.82 -16.94
CA TYR A 134 -1.69 14.05 -18.18
C TYR A 134 -1.74 12.54 -17.97
N HIS A 135 -1.19 12.02 -16.87
CA HIS A 135 -0.99 10.57 -16.70
C HIS A 135 -1.66 9.98 -15.46
N MET A 136 -2.45 10.78 -14.73
CA MET A 136 -3.18 10.34 -13.54
C MET A 136 -4.03 9.10 -13.78
N GLY A 137 -4.72 8.98 -14.93
CA GLY A 137 -5.52 7.80 -15.26
C GLY A 137 -4.69 6.51 -15.38
N SER A 138 -3.49 6.59 -15.96
CA SER A 138 -2.58 5.44 -16.08
C SER A 138 -2.01 5.04 -14.72
N LEU A 139 -1.70 6.02 -13.87
CA LEU A 139 -1.27 5.80 -12.49
C LEU A 139 -2.38 5.15 -11.65
N ALA A 140 -3.61 5.65 -11.77
CA ALA A 140 -4.79 5.12 -11.10
C ALA A 140 -5.09 3.68 -11.52
N PHE A 141 -5.05 3.39 -12.82
CA PHE A 141 -5.30 2.05 -13.35
C PHE A 141 -4.22 1.04 -12.92
N GLY A 142 -2.93 1.40 -13.07
CA GLY A 142 -1.85 0.52 -12.65
C GLY A 142 -1.86 0.27 -11.14
N SER A 143 -2.09 1.29 -10.32
CA SER A 143 -2.22 1.14 -8.87
C SER A 143 -3.45 0.32 -8.45
N LEU A 144 -4.56 0.42 -9.18
CA LEU A 144 -5.78 -0.37 -8.95
C LEU A 144 -5.52 -1.86 -9.10
N ILE A 145 -4.83 -2.28 -10.17
CA ILE A 145 -4.47 -3.69 -10.40
C ILE A 145 -3.69 -4.25 -9.21
N ILE A 146 -2.69 -3.50 -8.72
CA ILE A 146 -1.87 -3.92 -7.58
C ILE A 146 -2.70 -3.97 -6.28
N ALA A 147 -3.60 -3.01 -6.08
CA ALA A 147 -4.46 -2.96 -4.90
C ALA A 147 -5.42 -4.16 -4.81
N ILE A 148 -5.99 -4.59 -5.95
CA ILE A 148 -6.83 -5.80 -6.02
C ILE A 148 -6.05 -7.03 -5.55
N ILE A 149 -4.83 -7.21 -6.05
CA ILE A 149 -3.97 -8.35 -5.66
C ILE A 149 -3.57 -8.27 -4.18
N GLN A 150 -3.25 -7.08 -3.66
CA GLN A 150 -2.97 -6.89 -2.23
C GLN A 150 -4.18 -7.25 -1.37
N MET A 151 -5.39 -6.88 -1.81
CA MET A 151 -6.61 -7.22 -1.09
C MET A 151 -6.84 -8.73 -1.06
N ILE A 152 -6.65 -9.43 -2.18
CA ILE A 152 -6.72 -10.90 -2.21
C ILE A 152 -5.69 -11.52 -1.25
N ARG A 153 -4.45 -11.01 -1.22
CA ARG A 153 -3.42 -11.49 -0.28
C ARG A 153 -3.79 -11.24 1.18
N ALA A 154 -4.33 -10.07 1.50
CA ALA A 154 -4.80 -9.75 2.84
C ALA A 154 -5.92 -10.70 3.27
N PHE A 155 -6.85 -11.01 2.36
CA PHE A 155 -7.91 -11.99 2.60
C PHE A 155 -7.37 -13.41 2.82
N LEU A 156 -6.45 -13.87 1.98
CA LEU A 156 -5.80 -15.18 2.15
C LEU A 156 -5.06 -15.28 3.49
N GLU A 157 -4.43 -14.20 3.95
CA GLU A 157 -3.80 -14.17 5.28
C GLU A 157 -4.82 -14.22 6.41
N TYR A 158 -5.94 -13.51 6.27
CA TYR A 158 -7.05 -13.58 7.24
C TYR A 158 -7.60 -15.01 7.37
N VAL A 159 -7.87 -15.66 6.24
CA VAL A 159 -8.35 -17.06 6.22
C VAL A 159 -7.32 -18.01 6.81
N ASN A 160 -6.04 -17.83 6.48
CA ASN A 160 -4.93 -18.60 7.04
C ASN A 160 -4.86 -18.48 8.58
N ARG A 161 -5.02 -17.27 9.12
CA ARG A 161 -5.05 -17.06 10.59
C ARG A 161 -6.24 -17.76 11.23
N LYS A 162 -7.41 -17.75 10.59
CA LYS A 162 -8.64 -18.39 11.10
C LYS A 162 -8.56 -19.93 11.06
N LEU A 163 -7.82 -20.49 10.11
CA LEU A 163 -7.65 -21.95 9.95
C LEU A 163 -6.48 -22.55 10.73
N LYS A 164 -5.76 -21.76 11.55
CA LYS A 164 -4.66 -22.29 12.39
C LYS A 164 -5.13 -23.38 13.35
N GLY A 165 -6.38 -23.34 13.81
CA GLY A 165 -6.97 -24.36 14.70
C GLY A 165 -7.63 -25.55 13.99
N SER A 166 -7.63 -25.61 12.66
CA SER A 166 -8.25 -26.71 11.90
C SER A 166 -7.23 -27.81 11.57
N GLU A 167 -7.64 -29.08 11.59
CA GLU A 167 -6.78 -30.24 11.25
C GLU A 167 -6.73 -30.57 9.75
N ASN A 168 -7.51 -29.87 8.90
CA ASN A 168 -7.59 -30.18 7.48
C ASN A 168 -6.30 -29.85 6.71
N LYS A 169 -5.45 -30.87 6.50
CA LYS A 169 -4.16 -30.77 5.79
C LYS A 169 -4.30 -30.28 4.34
N VAL A 170 -5.33 -30.72 3.62
CA VAL A 170 -5.58 -30.33 2.22
C VAL A 170 -5.87 -28.82 2.10
N ALA A 171 -6.72 -28.29 2.98
CA ALA A 171 -7.04 -26.86 2.99
C ALA A 171 -5.80 -25.99 3.28
N LYS A 172 -4.94 -26.43 4.21
CA LYS A 172 -3.66 -25.76 4.51
C LYS A 172 -2.71 -25.76 3.31
N PHE A 173 -2.62 -26.88 2.58
CA PHE A 173 -1.80 -26.97 1.38
C PHE A 173 -2.27 -26.01 0.28
N ILE A 174 -3.57 -26.00 -0.04
CA ILE A 174 -4.15 -25.12 -1.06
C ILE A 174 -3.92 -23.64 -0.70
N LEU A 175 -4.16 -23.24 0.55
CA LEU A 175 -3.93 -21.87 1.00
C LEU A 175 -2.47 -21.45 0.90
N THR A 176 -1.55 -22.36 1.22
CA THR A 176 -0.11 -22.10 1.09
C THR A 176 0.28 -21.89 -0.38
N CYS A 177 -0.24 -22.73 -1.27
CA CYS A 177 -0.05 -22.59 -2.71
C CYS A 177 -0.58 -21.24 -3.24
N LEU A 178 -1.84 -20.89 -2.92
CA LEU A 178 -2.44 -19.62 -3.32
C LEU A 178 -1.67 -18.41 -2.78
N ARG A 179 -1.24 -18.43 -1.52
CA ARG A 179 -0.42 -17.36 -0.94
C ARG A 179 0.89 -17.16 -1.71
N CYS A 180 1.56 -18.25 -2.08
CA CYS A 180 2.76 -18.21 -2.90
C CYS A 180 2.47 -17.62 -4.30
N CYS A 181 1.45 -18.14 -4.99
CA CYS A 181 1.06 -17.67 -6.32
C CYS A 181 0.73 -16.17 -6.35
N PHE A 182 -0.10 -15.70 -5.41
CA PHE A 182 -0.46 -14.28 -5.34
C PHE A 182 0.69 -13.37 -4.89
N TRP A 183 1.61 -13.89 -4.07
CA TRP A 183 2.85 -13.17 -3.74
C TRP A 183 3.74 -12.98 -4.97
N CYS A 184 3.95 -14.06 -5.74
CA CYS A 184 4.69 -14.01 -7.01
C CYS A 184 4.01 -13.07 -8.01
N LEU A 185 2.69 -13.15 -8.14
CA LEU A 185 1.90 -12.32 -9.04
C LEU A 185 2.00 -10.83 -8.67
N GLU A 186 1.91 -10.48 -7.39
CA GLU A 186 2.06 -9.09 -6.96
C GLU A 186 3.46 -8.55 -7.32
N LYS A 187 4.52 -9.32 -7.06
CA LYS A 187 5.89 -8.93 -7.40
C LYS A 187 6.05 -8.72 -8.90
N PHE A 188 5.53 -9.65 -9.70
CA PHE A 188 5.56 -9.56 -11.15
C PHE A 188 4.79 -8.34 -11.68
N LEU A 189 3.58 -8.08 -11.18
CA LEU A 189 2.79 -6.93 -11.61
C LEU A 189 3.42 -5.61 -11.18
N ARG A 190 4.00 -5.51 -9.97
CA ARG A 190 4.74 -4.31 -9.56
C ARG A 190 5.92 -4.04 -10.49
N TYR A 191 6.62 -5.09 -10.91
CA TYR A 191 7.73 -4.98 -11.86
C TYR A 191 7.25 -4.46 -13.22
N ILE A 192 6.18 -5.04 -13.78
CA ILE A 192 5.61 -4.56 -15.05
C ILE A 192 5.16 -3.11 -14.93
N ASN A 193 4.42 -2.76 -13.88
CA ASN A 193 3.89 -1.41 -13.70
C ASN A 193 5.01 -0.37 -13.61
N LYS A 194 6.08 -0.66 -12.87
CA LYS A 194 7.25 0.23 -12.77
C LYS A 194 7.84 0.52 -14.15
N ASN A 195 8.03 -0.52 -14.96
CA ASN A 195 8.59 -0.38 -16.31
C ASN A 195 7.60 0.31 -17.28
N ALA A 196 6.30 0.05 -17.14
CA ALA A 196 5.27 0.75 -17.87
C ALA A 196 5.32 2.26 -17.57
N TYR A 197 5.37 2.67 -16.30
CA TYR A 197 5.45 4.07 -15.91
C TYR A 197 6.69 4.78 -16.46
N ILE A 198 7.84 4.10 -16.50
CA ILE A 198 9.05 4.63 -17.14
C ILE A 198 8.80 4.91 -18.62
N LEU A 199 8.19 3.96 -19.32
CA LEU A 199 7.94 4.11 -20.76
C LEU A 199 6.87 5.16 -21.07
N ILE A 200 5.84 5.28 -20.22
CA ILE A 200 4.86 6.36 -20.31
C ILE A 200 5.55 7.72 -20.10
N ALA A 201 6.47 7.81 -19.13
CA ALA A 201 7.17 9.07 -18.86
C ALA A 201 8.10 9.51 -20.01
N ILE A 202 8.67 8.55 -20.76
CA ILE A 202 9.55 8.83 -21.90
C ILE A 202 8.74 9.11 -23.18
N HIS A 203 7.77 8.27 -23.51
CA HIS A 203 7.10 8.30 -24.82
C HIS A 203 5.66 8.84 -24.78
N GLY A 204 5.08 9.08 -23.61
CA GLY A 204 3.72 9.59 -23.46
C GLY A 204 2.61 8.63 -23.91
N ARG A 205 2.89 7.33 -24.03
CA ARG A 205 1.90 6.31 -24.46
C ARG A 205 0.90 5.98 -23.35
N ASN A 206 -0.23 5.36 -23.71
CA ASN A 206 -1.18 4.83 -22.72
C ASN A 206 -0.58 3.65 -21.92
N PHE A 207 -1.19 3.32 -20.78
CA PHE A 207 -0.66 2.30 -19.87
C PHE A 207 -0.50 0.91 -20.51
N CYS A 208 -1.52 0.40 -21.21
CA CYS A 208 -1.49 -0.97 -21.74
C CYS A 208 -0.44 -1.13 -22.84
N THR A 209 -0.35 -0.17 -23.76
CA THR A 209 0.70 -0.16 -24.79
C THR A 209 2.08 -0.03 -24.13
N ALA A 210 2.23 0.86 -23.15
CA ALA A 210 3.50 1.05 -22.47
C ALA A 210 3.95 -0.20 -21.67
N ALA A 211 3.02 -0.90 -21.02
CA ALA A 211 3.30 -2.14 -20.32
C ALA A 211 3.74 -3.25 -21.27
N LYS A 212 3.06 -3.40 -22.41
CA LYS A 212 3.44 -4.37 -23.44
C LYS A 212 4.83 -4.09 -24.00
N ASP A 213 5.07 -2.85 -24.41
CA ASP A 213 6.34 -2.44 -25.00
C ASP A 213 7.49 -2.58 -23.99
N GLY A 214 7.26 -2.19 -22.73
CA GLY A 214 8.23 -2.35 -21.64
C GLY A 214 8.56 -3.82 -21.36
N PHE A 215 7.54 -4.68 -21.29
CA PHE A 215 7.73 -6.12 -21.11
C PHE A 215 8.54 -6.74 -22.27
N LEU A 216 8.20 -6.40 -23.51
CA LEU A 216 8.92 -6.89 -24.70
C LEU A 216 10.37 -6.40 -24.74
N LEU A 217 10.63 -5.14 -24.35
CA LEU A 217 11.98 -4.57 -24.30
C LEU A 217 12.88 -5.34 -23.32
N ILE A 218 12.34 -5.65 -22.14
CA ILE A 218 13.03 -6.38 -21.08
C ILE A 218 13.27 -7.83 -21.51
N MET A 219 12.26 -8.53 -22.02
CA MET A 219 12.40 -9.93 -22.41
C MET A 219 13.41 -10.13 -23.54
N ARG A 220 13.46 -9.21 -24.51
CA ARG A 220 14.46 -9.23 -25.58
C ARG A 220 15.89 -9.02 -25.08
N ASN A 221 16.07 -8.45 -23.88
CA ASN A 221 17.38 -8.13 -23.30
C ASN A 221 17.50 -8.61 -21.85
N VAL A 222 16.92 -9.79 -21.54
CA VAL A 222 16.76 -10.27 -20.16
C VAL A 222 18.09 -10.37 -19.41
N LEU A 223 19.16 -10.79 -20.09
CA LEU A 223 20.51 -10.89 -19.50
C LEU A 223 21.03 -9.52 -19.07
N ARG A 224 20.88 -8.49 -19.91
CA ARG A 224 21.32 -7.12 -19.58
C ARG A 224 20.50 -6.54 -18.44
N ALA A 225 19.19 -6.76 -18.45
CA ALA A 225 18.31 -6.33 -17.38
C ALA A 225 18.67 -7.00 -16.04
N ALA A 226 18.94 -8.31 -16.04
CA ALA A 226 19.34 -9.05 -14.85
C ALA A 226 20.71 -8.60 -14.30
N VAL A 227 21.70 -8.38 -15.17
CA VAL A 227 23.01 -7.87 -14.75
C VAL A 227 22.89 -6.48 -14.15
N LEU A 228 22.13 -5.58 -14.80
CA LEU A 228 21.90 -4.22 -14.28
C LEU A 228 21.22 -4.25 -12.90
N ASP A 229 20.21 -5.10 -12.72
CA ASP A 229 19.50 -5.26 -11.44
C ASP A 229 20.47 -5.71 -10.32
N LYS A 230 21.34 -6.69 -10.60
CA LYS A 230 22.37 -7.17 -9.66
C LYS A 230 23.41 -6.12 -9.32
N VAL A 231 23.85 -5.33 -10.29
CA VAL A 231 24.79 -4.22 -10.06
C VAL A 231 24.14 -3.14 -9.21
N CYS A 232 22.88 -2.77 -9.50
CA CYS A 232 22.12 -1.81 -8.70
C CYS A 232 21.93 -2.28 -7.26
N ASP A 233 21.57 -3.55 -7.05
CA ASP A 233 21.43 -4.15 -5.72
C ASP A 233 22.74 -4.09 -4.92
N PHE A 234 23.87 -4.40 -5.57
CA PHE A 234 25.18 -4.31 -4.94
C PHE A 234 25.54 -2.88 -4.54
N LEU A 235 25.29 -1.90 -5.41
CA LEU A 235 25.54 -0.47 -5.12
C LEU A 235 24.64 0.02 -3.97
N MET A 236 23.37 -0.38 -3.96
CA MET A 236 22.43 -0.05 -2.88
C MET A 236 22.84 -0.70 -1.55
N PHE A 237 23.40 -1.91 -1.60
CA PHE A 237 23.94 -2.57 -0.41
C PHE A 237 25.11 -1.79 0.19
N ILE A 238 26.09 -1.40 -0.63
CA ILE A 238 27.22 -0.57 -0.18
C ILE A 238 26.73 0.76 0.40
N SER A 239 25.78 1.41 -0.28
CA SER A 239 25.21 2.68 0.16
C SER A 239 24.56 2.57 1.54
N LYS A 240 23.81 1.49 1.78
CA LYS A 240 23.20 1.23 3.10
C LYS A 240 24.25 0.99 4.18
N LEU A 241 25.27 0.17 3.90
CA LEU A 241 26.36 -0.08 4.85
C LEU A 241 27.09 1.22 5.23
N MET A 242 27.36 2.07 4.24
CA MET A 242 28.04 3.35 4.45
C MET A 242 27.21 4.29 5.32
N VAL A 243 25.91 4.43 5.04
CA VAL A 243 25.01 5.29 5.83
C VAL A 243 24.86 4.77 7.26
N THR A 244 24.62 3.48 7.45
CA THR A 244 24.51 2.87 8.78
C THR A 244 25.82 2.99 9.56
N GLY A 245 26.97 2.79 8.90
CA GLY A 245 28.29 2.96 9.50
C GLY A 245 28.54 4.40 9.95
N ALA A 246 28.26 5.39 9.10
CA ALA A 246 28.43 6.80 9.41
C ALA A 246 27.53 7.25 10.59
N ILE A 247 26.27 6.82 10.61
CA ILE A 247 25.36 7.11 11.72
C ILE A 247 25.86 6.42 13.00
N GLY A 248 26.32 5.17 12.91
CA GLY A 248 26.90 4.45 14.04
C GLY A 248 28.10 5.16 14.65
N THR A 249 29.03 5.67 13.83
CA THR A 249 30.18 6.44 14.33
C THR A 249 29.77 7.77 14.95
N ILE A 250 28.76 8.44 14.40
CA ILE A 250 28.23 9.70 14.96
C ILE A 250 27.60 9.44 16.33
N ILE A 251 26.80 8.38 16.47
CA ILE A 251 26.17 8.01 17.75
C ILE A 251 27.25 7.64 18.78
N LEU A 252 28.24 6.83 18.41
CA LEU A 252 29.37 6.48 19.28
C LEU A 252 30.22 7.70 19.69
N SER A 253 30.25 8.77 18.90
CA SER A 253 30.94 10.01 19.25
C SER A 253 30.11 10.96 20.13
N LEU A 254 28.83 10.66 20.34
CA LEU A 254 27.91 11.39 21.21
C LEU A 254 27.72 10.72 22.59
N GLU A 255 28.23 9.50 22.76
CA GLU A 255 28.36 8.79 24.06
C GLU A 255 29.76 9.01 24.66
#